data_AF-A0A6P4FJI7-F1
#
_entry.id   AF-A0A6P4FJI7-F1
#
_cell.length_a   1.000
_cell.length_b   1.000
_cell.length_c   1.000
_cell.angle_alpha   90.00
_cell.angle_beta   90.00
_cell.angle_gamma   90.00
#
_symmetry.space_group_name_H-M   'P 1'
#
loop_
_entity.id
_entity.type
_entity.pdbx_description
1 polymer ?
#
loop_
_entity_poly.entity_id
_entity_poly.type
_entity_poly.pdbx_seq_one_letter_code
_entity_poly.pdbx_strand_id
1 'polypeptide(L)'
;MKTEKVHITKWSNGKDIRSLLCSLQTVLWQNANWQPLMMSTLNTLVEVKKAYRHACVAVHPDKNNGTENEEIAKLIFIELNNAWTDFEKNPTALDEFGLVRNWC
;
A
#
# COMPACT_ATOMS: atom_id res chain seq x y z
N MET A 1 20.75 -11.13 -0.16
CA MET A 1 19.53 -10.28 -0.29
C MET A 1 18.38 -10.99 -1.03
N LYS A 2 18.04 -12.25 -0.71
CA LYS A 2 16.83 -12.94 -1.27
C LYS A 2 15.65 -12.96 -0.29
N THR A 3 15.90 -12.68 0.98
CA THR A 3 14.95 -12.91 2.08
C THR A 3 13.83 -11.86 2.11
N GLU A 4 14.13 -10.61 1.74
CA GLU A 4 13.18 -9.49 1.85
C GLU A 4 12.07 -9.59 0.81
N LYS A 5 12.40 -9.95 -0.44
CA LYS A 5 11.39 -10.24 -1.46
C LYS A 5 10.43 -11.35 -1.03
N VAL A 6 10.96 -12.46 -0.50
CA VAL A 6 10.13 -13.56 0.01
C VAL A 6 9.26 -13.10 1.18
N HIS A 7 9.78 -12.23 2.04
CA HIS A 7 9.02 -11.66 3.15
C HIS A 7 7.85 -10.79 2.66
N ILE A 8 8.07 -9.90 1.68
CA ILE A 8 7.04 -9.02 1.12
C ILE A 8 5.99 -9.83 0.35
N THR A 9 6.40 -10.82 -0.45
CA THR A 9 5.45 -11.72 -1.14
C THR A 9 4.59 -12.50 -0.14
N LYS A 10 5.18 -12.99 0.96
CA LYS A 10 4.39 -13.65 2.02
C LYS A 10 3.46 -12.69 2.74
N TRP A 11 3.91 -11.46 2.96
CA TRP A 11 3.12 -10.41 3.60
C TRP A 11 1.89 -10.02 2.76
N SER A 12 2.03 -9.98 1.43
CA SER A 12 0.95 -9.58 0.52
C SER A 12 -0.01 -10.69 0.12
N ASN A 13 0.45 -11.94 0.12
CA ASN A 13 -0.32 -13.08 -0.35
C ASN A 13 -1.70 -13.22 0.33
N GLY A 14 -2.76 -13.19 -0.47
CA GLY A 14 -4.14 -13.40 -0.03
C GLY A 14 -4.75 -12.28 0.83
N LYS A 15 -4.07 -11.14 0.96
CA LYS A 15 -4.57 -9.99 1.74
C LYS A 15 -5.21 -8.94 0.85
N ASP A 16 -6.27 -8.31 1.36
CA ASP A 16 -6.90 -7.14 0.75
C ASP A 16 -6.15 -5.84 1.08
N ILE A 17 -6.48 -4.75 0.39
CA ILE A 17 -5.81 -3.47 0.59
C ILE A 17 -5.87 -2.99 2.06
N ARG A 18 -6.98 -3.22 2.78
CA ARG A 18 -7.11 -2.81 4.19
C ARG A 18 -6.14 -3.57 5.09
N SER A 19 -6.05 -4.88 4.88
CA SER A 19 -5.13 -5.76 5.63
C SER A 19 -3.68 -5.44 5.34
N LEU A 20 -3.34 -5.09 4.09
CA LEU A 20 -2.01 -4.61 3.74
C LEU A 20 -1.68 -3.32 4.49
N LEU A 21 -2.56 -2.32 4.44
CA LEU A 21 -2.33 -1.03 5.11
C LEU A 21 -2.15 -1.19 6.63
N CYS A 22 -2.97 -2.01 7.29
CA CYS A 22 -2.86 -2.22 8.74
C CYS A 22 -1.63 -3.02 9.16
N SER A 23 -1.02 -3.77 8.25
CA SER A 23 0.20 -4.56 8.52
C SER A 23 1.43 -4.02 7.80
N LEU A 24 1.35 -2.82 7.21
CA LEU A 24 2.45 -2.25 6.41
C LEU A 24 3.70 -1.99 7.26
N GLN A 25 3.52 -1.61 8.54
CA GLN A 25 4.63 -1.37 9.47
C GLN A 25 5.53 -2.60 9.69
N THR A 26 5.08 -3.82 9.40
CA THR A 26 5.89 -5.03 9.61
C THR A 26 6.91 -5.26 8.51
N VAL A 27 6.71 -4.65 7.34
CA VAL A 27 7.60 -4.77 6.17
C VAL A 27 8.36 -3.48 5.85
N LEU A 28 8.04 -2.40 6.57
CA LEU A 28 8.74 -1.12 6.45
C LEU A 28 9.98 -1.06 7.32
N TRP A 29 10.93 -0.22 6.91
CA TRP A 29 12.14 0.11 7.68
C TRP A 29 11.83 1.13 8.78
N GLN A 30 12.72 1.20 9.79
CA GLN A 30 12.51 1.96 11.04
C GLN A 30 12.24 3.47 10.83
N ASN A 31 12.74 4.05 9.74
CA ASN A 31 12.62 5.47 9.41
C ASN A 31 11.61 5.75 8.27
N ALA A 32 10.77 4.78 7.93
CA ALA A 32 9.70 5.00 6.96
C ALA A 32 8.69 6.02 7.50
N ASN A 33 8.27 6.96 6.66
CA ASN A 33 7.25 7.94 7.01
C ASN A 33 5.86 7.30 6.96
N TRP A 34 5.58 6.40 7.91
CA TRP A 34 4.35 5.64 8.02
C TRP A 34 3.86 5.64 9.47
N GLN A 35 2.54 5.72 9.62
CA GLN A 35 1.88 5.58 10.92
C GLN A 35 1.03 4.31 10.90
N PRO A 36 1.20 3.39 11.87
CA PRO A 36 0.37 2.19 11.96
C PRO A 36 -1.11 2.54 12.01
N LEU A 37 -1.92 1.82 11.23
CA LEU A 37 -3.35 2.00 11.15
C LEU A 37 -4.08 0.82 11.76
N MET A 38 -5.27 1.08 12.31
CA MET A 38 -6.16 0.04 12.82
C MET A 38 -7.24 -0.26 11.79
N MET A 39 -7.69 -1.52 11.73
CA MET A 39 -8.81 -1.90 10.84
C MET A 39 -10.07 -1.07 11.10
N SER A 40 -10.30 -0.65 12.35
CA SER A 40 -11.42 0.21 12.74
C SER A 40 -11.38 1.62 12.13
N THR A 41 -10.25 2.05 11.57
CA THR A 41 -10.08 3.36 10.91
C THR A 41 -10.24 3.29 9.39
N LEU A 42 -10.45 2.09 8.83
CA LEU A 42 -10.53 1.82 7.39
C LEU A 42 -11.91 1.30 6.98
N ASN A 43 -12.97 1.90 7.53
CA ASN A 43 -14.34 1.44 7.30
C ASN A 43 -14.88 1.95 5.97
N THR A 44 -14.54 3.19 5.61
CA THR A 44 -15.04 3.88 4.41
C THR A 44 -14.04 3.85 3.27
N LEU A 45 -14.53 3.92 2.02
CA LEU A 45 -13.68 4.05 0.83
C LEU A 45 -12.70 5.23 0.96
N VAL A 46 -13.19 6.37 1.48
CA VAL A 46 -12.41 7.60 1.61
C VAL A 46 -11.20 7.40 2.53
N GLU A 47 -11.39 6.72 3.65
CA GLU A 47 -10.31 6.38 4.58
C GLU A 47 -9.29 5.44 3.95
N VAL A 48 -9.75 4.38 3.26
CA VAL A 48 -8.89 3.42 2.56
C VAL A 48 -8.06 4.15 1.48
N LYS A 49 -8.70 5.01 0.68
CA LYS A 49 -8.03 5.79 -0.36
C LYS A 49 -6.98 6.74 0.21
N LYS A 50 -7.30 7.40 1.33
CA LYS A 50 -6.38 8.31 2.02
C LYS A 50 -5.16 7.56 2.57
N ALA A 51 -5.39 6.43 3.22
CA ALA A 51 -4.34 5.57 3.76
C ALA A 51 -3.44 4.99 2.66
N TYR A 52 -4.04 4.49 1.58
CA TYR A 52 -3.32 3.99 0.40
C TYR A 52 -2.41 5.07 -0.21
N ARG A 53 -2.92 6.28 -0.43
CA ARG A 53 -2.10 7.40 -0.93
C ARG A 53 -0.92 7.72 -0.01
N HIS A 54 -1.15 7.72 1.30
CA HIS A 54 -0.09 7.96 2.28
C HIS A 54 0.96 6.84 2.22
N ALA A 55 0.55 5.59 2.07
CA ALA A 55 1.45 4.44 1.93
C ALA A 55 2.31 4.57 0.67
N CYS A 56 1.70 4.90 -0.48
CA CYS A 56 2.40 5.11 -1.74
C CYS A 56 3.46 6.20 -1.65
N VAL A 57 3.21 7.29 -0.92
CA VAL A 57 4.20 8.35 -0.69
C VAL A 57 5.35 7.86 0.20
N ALA A 58 5.05 7.05 1.22
CA ALA A 58 6.07 6.50 2.11
C ALA A 58 7.04 5.57 1.37
N VAL A 59 6.51 4.73 0.47
CA VAL A 59 7.29 3.75 -0.31
C VAL A 59 7.56 4.18 -1.75
N HIS A 60 7.40 5.46 -2.08
CA HIS A 60 7.55 5.93 -3.45
C HIS A 60 8.98 5.63 -3.95
N PRO A 61 9.16 5.04 -5.16
CA PRO A 61 10.48 4.67 -5.66
C PRO A 61 11.40 5.87 -5.83
N ASP A 62 10.88 7.04 -6.24
CA ASP A 62 11.67 8.27 -6.38
C ASP A 62 12.32 8.72 -5.06
N LYS A 63 11.57 8.62 -3.95
CA LYS A 63 12.05 9.02 -2.62
C LYS A 63 13.07 8.04 -2.04
N ASN A 64 13.01 6.79 -2.47
CA ASN A 64 13.87 5.71 -1.97
C ASN A 64 14.96 5.31 -2.98
N ASN A 65 15.07 6.01 -4.11
CA ASN A 65 16.04 5.76 -5.15
C ASN A 65 17.46 5.99 -4.62
N GLY A 66 18.36 5.01 -4.80
CA GLY A 66 19.72 5.07 -4.28
C GLY A 66 19.84 4.80 -2.78
N THR A 67 18.76 4.39 -2.11
CA THR A 67 18.80 3.92 -0.72
C THR A 67 18.87 2.40 -0.67
N GLU A 68 19.32 1.82 0.46
CA GLU A 68 19.30 0.37 0.69
C GLU A 68 17.87 -0.23 0.63
N ASN A 69 16.84 0.60 0.81
CA ASN A 69 15.45 0.20 0.83
C ASN A 69 14.77 0.31 -0.55
N GLU A 70 15.49 0.71 -1.61
CA GLU A 70 14.91 0.95 -2.94
C GLU A 70 14.16 -0.28 -3.46
N GLU A 71 14.78 -1.46 -3.35
CA GLU A 71 14.20 -2.71 -3.85
C GLU A 71 12.94 -3.10 -3.06
N ILE A 72 12.97 -2.96 -1.73
CA ILE A 72 11.84 -3.21 -0.82
C ILE A 72 10.69 -2.24 -1.12
N ALA A 73 11.01 -0.95 -1.26
CA ALA A 73 10.03 0.10 -1.56
C ALA A 73 9.30 -0.18 -2.88
N LYS A 74 10.04 -0.55 -3.93
CA LYS A 74 9.47 -0.95 -5.23
C LYS A 74 8.53 -2.15 -5.09
N LEU A 75 8.94 -3.19 -4.36
CA LEU A 75 8.12 -4.39 -4.16
C LEU A 75 6.83 -4.07 -3.40
N ILE A 76 6.92 -3.35 -2.28
CA ILE A 76 5.73 -2.94 -1.51
C ILE A 76 4.80 -2.07 -2.36
N PHE A 77 5.35 -1.14 -3.14
CA PHE A 77 4.58 -0.27 -4.03
C PHE A 77 3.81 -1.08 -5.07
N ILE A 78 4.42 -2.10 -5.67
CA ILE A 78 3.75 -3.00 -6.63
C ILE A 78 2.59 -3.74 -5.96
N GLU A 79 2.82 -4.35 -4.79
CA GLU A 79 1.77 -5.11 -4.09
C GLU A 79 0.59 -4.23 -3.63
N LEU A 80 0.87 -3.02 -3.13
CA LEU A 80 -0.17 -2.05 -2.78
C LEU A 80 -1.01 -1.66 -4.01
N ASN A 81 -0.37 -1.49 -5.17
CA ASN A 81 -1.06 -1.18 -6.41
C ASN A 81 -1.94 -2.31 -6.94
N ASN A 82 -1.43 -3.54 -6.88
CA ASN A 82 -2.20 -4.71 -7.26
C ASN A 82 -3.47 -4.82 -6.39
N ALA A 83 -3.32 -4.72 -5.07
CA ALA A 83 -4.44 -4.78 -4.14
C ALA A 83 -5.42 -3.61 -4.28
N TRP A 84 -4.93 -2.40 -4.55
CA TRP A 84 -5.78 -1.23 -4.82
C TRP A 84 -6.57 -1.40 -6.12
N THR A 85 -5.92 -1.88 -7.18
CA THR A 85 -6.57 -2.16 -8.47
C THR A 85 -7.68 -3.21 -8.33
N ASP A 86 -7.45 -4.27 -7.56
CA ASP A 86 -8.48 -5.28 -7.30
C ASP A 86 -9.61 -4.77 -6.41
N PHE A 87 -9.30 -3.85 -5.51
CA PHE A 87 -10.31 -3.16 -4.71
C PHE A 87 -11.17 -2.20 -5.55
N GLU A 88 -10.59 -1.49 -6.52
CA GLU A 88 -11.33 -0.64 -7.47
C GLU A 88 -12.20 -1.46 -8.45
N LYS A 89 -11.81 -2.69 -8.80
CA LYS A 89 -12.65 -3.55 -9.65
C LYS A 89 -13.95 -3.99 -8.98
N ASN A 90 -14.10 -3.83 -7.65
CA ASN A 90 -15.34 -4.14 -6.94
C ASN A 90 -16.30 -2.93 -6.98
N PRO A 91 -17.40 -2.98 -7.78
CA PRO A 91 -18.26 -1.82 -8.06
C PRO A 91 -19.02 -1.31 -6.82
N THR A 92 -19.19 -2.14 -5.79
CA THR A 92 -19.88 -1.78 -4.55
C THR A 92 -19.18 -0.67 -3.76
N ALA A 93 -17.90 -0.41 -4.02
CA ALA A 93 -17.13 0.64 -3.34
C ALA A 93 -17.10 1.97 -4.11
N LEU A 94 -17.43 2.00 -5.41
CA LEU A 94 -17.14 3.12 -6.31
C LEU A 94 -18.31 4.05 -6.62
N ASP A 95 -19.52 3.79 -6.12
CA ASP A 95 -20.73 4.45 -6.62
C ASP A 95 -21.07 5.83 -6.01
N GLU A 96 -20.21 6.42 -5.17
CA GLU A 96 -20.57 7.72 -4.54
C GLU A 96 -19.81 8.97 -5.01
N PHE A 97 -18.58 8.93 -5.52
CA PHE A 97 -17.89 10.21 -5.87
C PHE A 97 -16.86 10.13 -6.99
N GLY A 98 -17.28 9.68 -8.19
CA GLY A 98 -16.69 9.99 -9.50
C GLY A 98 -15.27 10.57 -9.55
N LEU A 99 -14.26 9.80 -9.15
CA LEU A 99 -12.85 10.18 -9.27
C LEU A 99 -12.08 9.14 -10.06
N VAL A 100 -12.48 8.99 -11.33
CA VAL A 100 -11.63 8.43 -12.38
C VAL A 100 -10.68 9.53 -12.84
N ARG A 101 -9.70 9.95 -12.03
CA ARG A 101 -8.65 10.86 -12.51
C ARG A 101 -7.28 10.60 -11.87
N ASN A 102 -6.39 10.19 -12.77
CA ASN A 102 -4.96 10.44 -12.86
C ASN A 102 -4.08 9.91 -11.74
N TRP A 103 -3.52 8.74 -12.04
CA TRP A 103 -2.14 8.44 -11.67
C TRP A 103 -1.35 8.16 -12.95
N CYS A 104 -0.89 9.26 -13.56
CA CYS A 104 0.23 9.36 -14.50
C CYS A 104 0.79 10.77 -14.30
#